data_AF-A0A7U7SUA3-F1
#
_entry.id   AF-A0A7U7SUA3-F1
#
_cell.length_a   1.000
_cell.length_b   1.000
_cell.length_c   1.000
_cell.angle_alpha   90.00
_cell.angle_beta   90.00
_cell.angle_gamma   90.00
#
_symmetry.space_group_name_H-M   'P 1'
#
loop_
_entity.id
_entity.type
_entity.pdbx_description
1 polymer ?
#
loop_
_entity_poly.entity_id
_entity_poly.type
_entity_poly.pdbx_seq_one_letter_code
_entity_poly.pdbx_strand_id
1 'polypeptide(L)'
;MYELRKTDKDHVATPRYVVEDIYSLIDIESFISLWFPFNHYDSLFKLRADELNLKYKATHIFDDVGNDFFTTEPPLNCDLMISNPPFSEQNRI
;
A
#
# COMPACT_ATOMS: atom_id res chain seq x y z
N MET A 1 -15.39 7.93 -31.57
CA MET A 1 -14.19 8.50 -30.95
C MET A 1 -14.06 7.86 -29.58
N TYR A 2 -13.24 6.81 -29.46
CA TYR A 2 -12.93 6.22 -28.16
C TYR A 2 -11.83 7.08 -27.55
N GLU A 3 -12.14 7.79 -26.46
CA GLU A 3 -11.12 8.43 -25.65
C GLU A 3 -10.22 7.33 -25.10
N LEU A 4 -8.98 7.28 -25.59
CA LEU A 4 -7.87 6.62 -24.90
C LEU A 4 -7.71 7.35 -23.57
N ARG A 5 -8.40 6.88 -22.52
CA ARG A 5 -7.99 7.21 -21.15
C ARG A 5 -6.53 6.81 -21.07
N LYS A 6 -5.63 7.79 -20.97
CA LYS A 6 -4.26 7.55 -20.54
C LYS A 6 -4.37 6.95 -19.15
N THR A 7 -4.39 5.64 -19.04
CA THR A 7 -4.21 4.94 -17.79
C THR A 7 -2.78 5.24 -17.37
N ASP A 8 -2.63 6.09 -16.36
CA ASP A 8 -1.37 6.24 -15.68
C ASP A 8 -1.03 4.88 -15.06
N LYS A 9 -0.03 4.22 -15.64
CA LYS A 9 0.38 2.88 -15.19
C LYS A 9 0.94 2.92 -13.78
N ASP A 10 1.42 4.07 -13.35
CA ASP A 10 2.04 4.23 -12.05
C ASP A 10 1.02 4.59 -10.95
N HIS A 11 -0.25 4.75 -11.33
CA HIS A 11 -1.37 5.04 -10.42
C HIS A 11 -2.53 4.05 -10.62
N VAL A 12 -2.27 2.77 -10.31
CA VAL A 12 -3.26 1.69 -10.40
C VAL A 12 -3.60 1.19 -9.00
N ALA A 13 -4.84 1.40 -8.56
CA ALA A 13 -5.31 0.92 -7.26
C ALA A 13 -5.48 -0.62 -7.25
N THR A 14 -5.14 -1.26 -6.13
CA THR A 14 -5.44 -2.67 -5.89
C THR A 14 -6.94 -2.84 -5.61
N PRO A 15 -7.69 -3.69 -6.35
CA PRO A 15 -9.11 -3.90 -6.13
C PRO A 15 -9.44 -4.50 -4.75
N ARG A 16 -10.64 -4.21 -4.23
CA ARG A 16 -11.04 -4.57 -2.85
C ARG A 16 -10.99 -6.07 -2.59
N TYR A 17 -11.51 -6.87 -3.53
CA TYR A 17 -11.52 -8.33 -3.41
C TYR A 17 -10.10 -8.90 -3.35
N VAL A 18 -9.13 -8.32 -4.07
CA VAL A 18 -7.72 -8.73 -4.00
C VAL A 18 -7.12 -8.44 -2.63
N VAL A 19 -7.41 -7.26 -2.06
CA VAL A 19 -6.97 -6.91 -0.70
C VAL A 19 -7.53 -7.89 0.33
N GLU A 20 -8.83 -8.21 0.24
CA GLU A 20 -9.49 -9.15 1.14
C GLU A 20 -8.93 -10.57 1.00
N ASP A 21 -8.69 -11.03 -0.23
CA ASP A 21 -8.05 -12.32 -0.50
C ASP A 21 -6.64 -12.38 0.09
N ILE A 22 -5.81 -11.35 -0.12
CA ILE A 22 -4.47 -11.27 0.47
C ILE A 22 -4.55 -11.35 1.99
N TYR A 23 -5.40 -10.53 2.62
CA TYR A 23 -5.54 -10.49 4.08
C TYR A 23 -5.99 -11.83 4.64
N SER A 24 -6.91 -12.51 3.96
CA SER A 24 -7.36 -13.85 4.36
C SER A 24 -6.28 -14.91 4.20
N LEU A 25 -5.47 -14.85 3.13
CA LEU A 25 -4.43 -15.85 2.84
C LEU A 25 -3.30 -15.84 3.87
N ILE A 26 -2.95 -14.66 4.37
CA ILE A 26 -1.82 -14.49 5.29
C ILE A 26 -2.24 -14.43 6.76
N ASP A 27 -3.54 -14.52 7.05
CA ASP A 27 -4.10 -14.28 8.39
C ASP A 27 -3.64 -12.92 8.95
N ILE A 28 -4.06 -11.83 8.30
CA ILE A 28 -3.56 -10.47 8.57
C ILE A 28 -3.63 -10.04 10.05
N GLU A 29 -4.62 -10.52 10.79
CA GLU A 29 -4.82 -10.18 12.21
C GLU A 29 -3.76 -10.81 13.12
N SER A 30 -2.96 -11.76 12.61
CA SER A 30 -1.82 -12.36 13.32
C SER A 30 -0.62 -11.43 13.44
N PHE A 31 -0.56 -10.35 12.66
CA PHE A 31 0.51 -9.35 12.66
C PHE A 31 0.19 -8.16 13.57
N ILE A 32 1.22 -7.62 14.22
CA ILE A 32 1.12 -6.60 15.28
C ILE A 32 1.25 -5.18 14.70
N SER A 33 2.07 -4.97 13.67
CA SER A 33 2.32 -3.64 13.12
C SER A 33 2.68 -3.70 11.64
N LEU A 34 1.79 -3.14 10.81
CA LEU A 34 1.91 -3.20 9.36
C LEU A 34 2.60 -1.95 8.79
N TRP A 35 3.23 -2.10 7.64
CA TRP A 35 3.72 -0.99 6.83
C TRP A 35 3.18 -1.04 5.41
N PHE A 36 2.56 0.07 4.99
CA PHE A 36 1.93 0.24 3.68
C PHE A 36 2.65 1.34 2.89
N PRO A 37 3.83 1.09 2.31
CA PRO A 37 4.51 2.06 1.46
C PRO A 37 3.80 2.22 0.12
N PHE A 38 4.12 3.31 -0.59
CA PHE A 38 3.52 3.70 -1.89
C PHE A 38 1.99 3.92 -1.86
N ASN A 39 1.38 3.92 -0.69
CA ASN A 39 -0.07 4.05 -0.59
C ASN A 39 -0.49 5.52 -0.55
N HIS A 40 -1.24 5.92 -1.57
CA HIS A 40 -1.97 7.18 -1.56
C HIS A 40 -3.18 7.11 -0.60
N TYR A 41 -3.77 8.26 -0.29
CA TYR A 41 -4.85 8.43 0.70
C TYR A 41 -6.06 7.49 0.53
N ASP A 42 -6.33 7.01 -0.68
CA ASP A 42 -7.47 6.21 -1.11
C ASP A 42 -7.19 4.70 -1.26
N SER A 43 -6.08 4.21 -0.71
CA SER A 43 -5.76 2.78 -0.74
C SER A 43 -6.80 1.90 -0.03
N LEU A 44 -7.21 0.83 -0.71
CA LEU A 44 -8.07 -0.21 -0.14
C LEU A 44 -7.36 -1.04 0.94
N PHE A 45 -6.02 -1.08 0.97
CA PHE A 45 -5.27 -1.69 2.07
C PHE A 45 -5.51 -0.93 3.39
N LYS A 46 -5.42 0.41 3.34
CA LYS A 46 -5.68 1.27 4.50
C LYS A 46 -7.12 1.14 4.96
N LEU A 47 -8.09 1.30 4.03
CA LEU A 47 -9.51 1.25 4.36
C LEU A 47 -9.90 -0.10 4.99
N ARG A 48 -9.39 -1.21 4.46
CA ARG A 48 -9.65 -2.52 5.05
C ARG A 48 -8.96 -2.70 6.41
N ALA A 49 -7.75 -2.18 6.58
CA ALA A 49 -7.05 -2.21 7.86
C ALA A 49 -7.77 -1.37 8.94
N ASP A 50 -8.30 -0.21 8.57
CA ASP A 50 -9.12 0.64 9.45
C ASP A 50 -10.39 -0.11 9.90
N GLU A 51 -11.11 -0.76 8.99
CA GLU A 51 -12.30 -1.57 9.31
C GLU A 51 -12.01 -2.72 10.29
N LEU A 52 -10.81 -3.29 10.22
CA LEU A 52 -10.33 -4.37 11.09
C LEU A 52 -9.63 -3.86 12.36
N ASN A 53 -9.51 -2.53 12.53
CA ASN A 53 -8.76 -1.90 13.62
C ASN A 53 -7.30 -2.36 13.72
N LEU A 54 -6.65 -2.62 12.58
CA LEU A 54 -5.25 -3.03 12.53
C LEU A 54 -4.33 -1.82 12.74
N LYS A 55 -3.18 -2.06 13.40
CA LYS A 55 -2.15 -1.05 13.56
C LYS A 55 -1.25 -1.01 12.34
N TYR A 56 -1.18 0.13 11.65
CA TYR A 56 -0.31 0.29 10.49
C TYR A 56 0.30 1.68 10.40
N LYS A 57 1.38 1.81 9.63
CA LYS A 57 1.89 3.08 9.11
C LYS A 57 1.79 3.07 7.58
N ALA A 58 1.22 4.10 6.98
CA ALA A 58 1.22 4.29 5.53
C ALA A 58 2.17 5.44 5.17
N THR A 59 2.95 5.28 4.11
CA THR A 59 3.95 6.27 3.67
C THR A 59 3.87 6.47 2.16
N HIS A 60 4.03 7.72 1.72
CA HIS A 60 4.06 8.07 0.30
C HIS A 60 5.04 9.21 0.07
N ILE A 61 5.73 9.24 -1.08
CA ILE A 61 6.68 10.32 -1.42
C ILE A 61 6.03 11.72 -1.49
N PHE A 62 4.70 11.78 -1.56
CA PHE A 62 3.91 13.02 -1.60
C PHE A 62 3.12 13.26 -0.31
N ASP A 63 3.42 12.51 0.76
CA ASP A 63 2.90 12.88 2.08
C ASP A 63 3.60 14.16 2.59
N ASP A 64 2.98 14.86 3.54
CA ASP A 64 3.47 16.15 4.06
C ASP A 64 4.87 16.07 4.69
N VAL A 65 5.38 14.85 4.93
CA VAL A 65 6.67 14.56 5.56
C VAL A 65 7.72 14.09 4.53
N GLY A 66 7.30 13.79 3.29
CA GLY A 66 8.16 13.37 2.18
C GLY A 66 8.75 11.96 2.35
N ASN A 67 7.98 10.99 2.87
CA ASN A 67 8.49 9.63 3.06
C ASN A 67 8.71 8.91 1.71
N ASP A 68 9.92 9.00 1.18
CA ASP A 68 10.37 8.21 0.03
C ASP A 68 10.72 6.78 0.47
N PHE A 69 10.03 5.78 -0.10
CA PHE A 69 10.24 4.37 0.21
C PHE A 69 11.71 3.95 0.10
N PHE A 70 12.46 4.46 -0.88
CA PHE A 70 13.84 4.03 -1.12
C PHE A 70 14.83 4.49 -0.04
N THR A 71 14.42 5.42 0.82
CA THR A 71 15.26 5.96 1.91
C THR A 71 14.59 5.90 3.28
N THR A 72 13.28 5.60 3.31
CA THR A 72 12.50 5.47 4.54
C THR A 72 12.72 4.08 5.13
N GLU A 73 13.30 4.04 6.32
CA GLU A 73 13.40 2.81 7.11
C GLU A 73 12.01 2.31 7.52
N PRO A 74 11.80 0.98 7.61
CA PRO A 74 10.56 0.41 8.12
C PRO A 74 10.19 0.98 9.50
N PRO A 75 8.89 1.12 9.82
CA PRO A 75 8.44 1.54 11.14
C PRO A 75 8.99 0.60 12.23
N LEU A 76 9.26 1.15 13.42
CA LEU A 76 9.71 0.35 14.56
C LEU A 76 8.69 -0.76 14.89
N ASN A 77 9.18 -1.98 15.07
CA ASN A 77 8.38 -3.19 15.31
C ASN A 77 7.45 -3.58 14.15
N CYS A 78 7.72 -3.13 12.93
CA CYS A 78 7.02 -3.61 11.74
C CYS A 78 7.30 -5.10 11.52
N ASP A 79 6.25 -5.91 11.50
CA ASP A 79 6.32 -7.37 11.28
C ASP A 79 5.69 -7.81 9.96
N LEU A 80 5.02 -6.89 9.25
CA LEU A 80 4.55 -7.10 7.88
C LEU A 80 4.60 -5.83 7.04
N MET A 81 5.10 -5.96 5.81
CA MET A 81 5.01 -4.92 4.78
C MET A 81 4.14 -5.41 3.61
N ILE A 82 3.19 -4.59 3.17
CA ILE A 82 2.39 -4.84 1.96
C ILE A 82 2.42 -3.61 1.07
N SER A 83 2.77 -3.79 -0.20
CA SER A 83 2.88 -2.69 -1.16
C SER A 83 2.23 -3.02 -2.50
N ASN A 84 1.82 -1.98 -3.20
CA ASN A 84 1.49 -2.00 -4.62
C ASN A 84 2.29 -0.87 -5.27
N PRO A 85 3.59 -1.09 -5.56
CA PRO A 85 4.46 -0.03 -6.05
C PRO A 85 4.07 0.38 -7.48
N PRO A 86 4.46 1.59 -7.93
CA PRO A 86 4.38 1.97 -9.33
C PRO A 86 5.03 0.91 -10.23
N PHE A 87 4.38 0.53 -11.33
CA PHE A 87 4.93 -0.52 -12.20
C PHE A 87 6.28 -0.14 -12.79
N SER A 88 6.55 1.15 -13.04
CA SER A 88 7.85 1.64 -13.50
C SER A 88 8.98 1.44 -12.47
N GLU A 89 8.64 1.41 -11.18
CA GLU A 89 9.58 1.35 -10.06
C GLU A 89 9.73 -0.06 -9.46
N GLN A 90 8.86 -1.00 -9.83
CA GLN A 90 8.81 -2.36 -9.26
C GLN A 90 10.16 -3.11 -9.33
N ASN A 91 10.94 -2.94 -10.40
CA ASN A 91 12.23 -3.62 -10.57
C ASN A 91 13.38 -3.03 -9.75
N ARG A 92 13.16 -1.89 -9.07
CA ARG A 92 14.16 -1.21 -8.23
C ARG A 92 14.02 -1.55 -6.74
N ILE A 93 13.02 -2.35 -6.39
CA ILE A 93 12.62 -2.69 -5.01
C ILE A 93 13.17 -4.07 -4.62
#